data_AF-A0A5B9M934-F1
#
_entry.id   AF-A0A5B9M934-F1
#
_cell.length_a   1.000
_cell.length_b   1.000
_cell.length_c   1.000
_cell.angle_alpha   90.00
_cell.angle_beta   90.00
_cell.angle_gamma   90.00
#
_symmetry.space_group_name_H-M   'P 1'
#
loop_
_entity.id
_entity.type
_entity.pdbx_description
1 polymer ?
#
loop_
_entity_poly.entity_id
_entity_poly.type
_entity_poly.pdbx_seq_one_letter_code
_entity_poly.pdbx_strand_id
1 'polypeptide(L)'
;MRKHELTANVLLHFPIIVMLGMFLVASYPLNLVVMFIFYLAGVVDLTYSKLPLYRQRIWNSFGPETISMRRREAYYRGYKRIAFGGALNLLMLVHYSM
;
A
#
# COMPACT_ATOMS: atom_id res chain seq x y z
N MET A 1 -18.25 -15.75 4.05
CA MET A 1 -18.72 -14.48 4.64
C MET A 1 -19.94 -14.03 3.84
N ARG A 2 -21.10 -13.84 4.48
CA ARG A 2 -22.34 -13.47 3.77
C ARG A 2 -22.23 -12.02 3.28
N LYS A 3 -22.76 -11.70 2.10
CA LYS A 3 -22.62 -10.35 1.49
C LYS A 3 -23.02 -9.22 2.45
N HIS A 4 -24.04 -9.44 3.28
CA HIS A 4 -24.53 -8.48 4.28
C HIS A 4 -23.51 -8.21 5.41
N GLU A 5 -22.74 -9.21 5.83
CA GLU A 5 -21.69 -9.06 6.86
C GLU A 5 -20.52 -8.23 6.33
N LEU A 6 -20.18 -8.42 5.05
CA LEU A 6 -19.15 -7.63 4.38
C LEU A 6 -19.58 -6.15 4.28
N THR A 7 -20.81 -5.90 3.84
CA THR A 7 -21.35 -4.54 3.76
C THR A 7 -21.40 -3.87 5.13
N ALA A 8 -21.87 -4.56 6.16
CA ALA A 8 -21.92 -4.03 7.52
C ALA A 8 -20.52 -3.69 8.07
N ASN A 9 -19.53 -4.57 7.86
CA ASN A 9 -18.16 -4.31 8.27
C ASN A 9 -17.57 -3.12 7.51
N VAL A 10 -17.79 -3.01 6.20
CA VAL A 10 -17.34 -1.85 5.42
C VAL A 10 -17.97 -0.57 5.97
N LEU A 11 -19.27 -0.56 6.25
CA LEU A 11 -19.98 0.64 6.73
C LEU A 11 -19.48 1.09 8.10
N LEU A 12 -19.13 0.15 8.99
CA LEU A 12 -18.59 0.46 10.31
C LEU A 12 -17.11 0.89 10.28
N HIS A 13 -16.29 0.24 9.46
CA HIS A 13 -14.83 0.45 9.47
C HIS A 13 -14.42 1.62 8.58
N PHE A 14 -15.17 1.88 7.50
CA PHE A 14 -14.81 2.93 6.53
C PHE A 14 -14.71 4.32 7.16
N PRO A 15 -15.68 4.80 7.98
CA PRO A 15 -15.56 6.11 8.64
C PRO A 15 -14.35 6.19 9.57
N ILE A 16 -14.06 5.12 10.32
CA ILE A 16 -12.91 5.04 11.22
C ILE A 16 -11.61 5.14 10.43
N ILE A 17 -11.50 4.41 9.32
CA ILE A 17 -10.32 4.45 8.42
C ILE A 17 -10.13 5.86 7.86
N VAL A 18 -11.21 6.53 7.44
CA VAL A 18 -11.14 7.90 6.91
C VAL A 18 -10.70 8.89 7.99
N MET A 19 -11.26 8.81 9.20
CA MET A 19 -10.86 9.68 10.32
C MET A 19 -9.39 9.50 10.68
N LEU A 20 -8.92 8.25 10.79
CA LEU A 20 -7.51 7.95 11.06
C LEU A 20 -6.60 8.44 9.93
N GLY A 21 -7.03 8.28 8.68
CA GLY A 21 -6.31 8.79 7.51
C GLY A 21 -6.15 10.31 7.52
N MET A 22 -7.24 11.04 7.81
CA MET A 22 -7.22 12.50 7.90
C MET A 22 -6.38 13.00 9.08
N PHE A 23 -6.51 12.35 10.25
CA PHE A 23 -5.68 12.64 11.41
C PHE A 23 -4.19 12.48 11.08
N LEU A 24 -3.84 11.37 10.43
CA LEU A 24 -2.46 11.12 10.00
C LEU A 24 -1.98 12.20 9.03
N VAL A 25 -2.78 12.60 8.04
CA VAL A 25 -2.42 13.64 7.04
C VAL A 25 -2.12 15.00 7.70
N ALA A 26 -2.94 15.39 8.68
CA ALA A 26 -2.79 16.66 9.41
C ALA A 26 -1.61 16.66 10.42
N SER A 27 -1.06 15.49 10.75
CA SER A 27 -0.02 15.33 11.76
C SER A 27 1.38 15.61 11.21
N TYR A 28 1.69 16.86 10.83
CA TYR A 28 3.06 17.23 10.45
C TYR A 28 4.00 17.27 11.68
N PRO A 29 5.22 16.71 11.62
CA PRO A 29 5.87 16.03 10.48
C PRO A 29 5.73 14.50 10.46
N LEU A 30 4.93 13.93 11.38
CA LEU A 30 4.72 12.47 11.52
C LEU A 30 4.20 11.84 10.22
N ASN A 31 3.34 12.55 9.50
CA ASN A 31 2.80 12.16 8.20
C ASN A 31 3.89 11.75 7.19
N LEU A 32 4.97 12.53 7.08
CA LEU A 32 6.10 12.27 6.19
C LEU A 32 6.83 10.97 6.57
N VAL A 33 7.07 10.78 7.87
CA VAL A 33 7.76 9.59 8.39
C VAL A 33 6.94 8.33 8.11
N VAL A 34 5.64 8.37 8.38
CA VAL A 34 4.75 7.22 8.15
C VAL A 34 4.66 6.87 6.66
N MET A 35 4.54 7.87 5.78
CA MET A 35 4.56 7.65 4.33
C MET A 35 5.89 7.04 3.87
N PHE A 36 7.02 7.56 4.34
CA PHE A 36 8.33 7.01 4.03
C PHE A 36 8.44 5.54 4.41
N ILE A 37 7.95 5.16 5.60
CA ILE A 37 7.91 3.77 6.06
C ILE A 37 7.04 2.90 5.13
N PHE A 38 5.85 3.37 4.73
CA PHE A 38 4.98 2.62 3.81
C PHE A 38 5.64 2.40 2.45
N TYR A 39 6.26 3.44 1.88
CA TYR A 39 6.98 3.33 0.62
C TYR A 39 8.17 2.38 0.73
N LEU A 40 9.00 2.53 1.77
CA LEU A 40 10.17 1.68 1.98
C LEU A 40 9.76 0.23 2.16
N ALA A 41 8.77 -0.06 3.01
CA ALA A 41 8.26 -1.40 3.23
C ALA A 41 7.64 -2.00 1.95
N GLY A 42 6.95 -1.18 1.16
CA GLY A 42 6.39 -1.57 -0.13
C GLY A 42 7.47 -1.92 -1.15
N VAL A 43 8.51 -1.10 -1.27
CA VAL A 43 9.66 -1.34 -2.15
C VAL A 43 10.43 -2.59 -1.74
N VAL A 44 10.64 -2.81 -0.44
CA VAL A 44 11.29 -4.03 0.08
C VAL A 44 10.49 -5.28 -0.29
N ASP A 45 9.17 -5.28 -0.07
CA ASP A 45 8.31 -6.40 -0.44
C ASP A 45 8.34 -6.69 -1.96
N LEU A 46 8.29 -5.63 -2.79
CA LEU A 46 8.37 -5.78 -4.24
C LEU A 46 9.73 -6.32 -4.68
N THR A 47 10.81 -5.78 -4.13
CA THR A 47 12.18 -6.23 -4.45
C THR A 47 12.37 -7.68 -4.04
N TYR A 48 11.91 -8.06 -2.85
CA TYR A 48 11.93 -9.44 -2.38
C TYR A 48 11.15 -10.37 -3.32
N SER A 49 9.98 -9.93 -3.79
CA SER A 49 9.16 -10.73 -4.70
C SER A 49 9.82 -10.95 -6.07
N LYS A 50 10.56 -9.96 -6.58
CA LYS A 50 11.25 -10.00 -7.89
C LYS A 50 12.68 -10.54 -7.84
N LEU A 51 13.24 -10.77 -6.65
CA LEU A 51 14.62 -11.25 -6.49
C LEU A 51 15.01 -12.46 -7.37
N PRO A 52 14.15 -13.50 -7.55
CA PRO A 52 14.47 -14.62 -8.44
C PRO A 52 14.55 -14.20 -9.92
N LEU A 53 13.74 -13.24 -10.35
CA LEU A 53 13.72 -12.74 -11.72
C LEU A 53 15.00 -11.93 -12.03
N TYR A 54 15.49 -11.17 -11.04
CA TYR A 54 16.79 -10.48 -11.18
C TYR A 54 17.95 -11.47 -11.34
N ARG A 55 17.91 -12.61 -10.65
CA ARG A 55 18.89 -13.69 -10.86
C ARG A 55 18.85 -14.28 -12.28
N GLN A 56 17.67 -14.23 -12.92
CA GLN A 56 17.45 -14.64 -14.31
C GLN A 56 17.68 -13.48 -15.31
N ARG A 57 18.19 -12.33 -14.87
CA ARG A 57 18.41 -11.11 -15.68
C ARG A 57 17.12 -10.52 -16.27
N ILE A 58 15.96 -10.80 -15.67
CA ILE A 58 14.67 -10.22 -16.04
C ILE A 58 14.38 -9.04 -15.12
N TRP A 59 14.55 -7.83 -15.64
CA TRP A 59 14.41 -6.58 -14.88
C TRP A 59 13.01 -5.98 -14.98
N ASN A 60 12.42 -6.06 -16.17
CA ASN A 60 11.12 -5.47 -16.50
C ASN A 60 10.05 -6.54 -16.66
N SER A 61 9.58 -7.03 -15.52
CA SER A 61 8.43 -7.92 -15.43
C SER A 61 7.32 -7.27 -14.61
N PHE A 62 6.11 -7.36 -15.14
CA PHE A 62 4.89 -6.90 -14.49
C PHE A 62 3.86 -8.01 -14.47
N GLY A 63 3.00 -7.97 -13.47
CA GLY A 63 1.96 -8.97 -13.29
C GLY A 63 2.40 -10.15 -12.41
N PRO A 64 1.43 -10.74 -11.67
CA PRO A 64 1.67 -11.83 -10.74
C PRO A 64 2.07 -13.14 -11.43
N GLU A 65 1.84 -13.26 -12.74
CA GLU A 65 2.14 -14.47 -13.52
C GLU A 65 3.63 -14.77 -13.57
N THR A 66 4.45 -13.72 -13.63
CA THR A 66 5.92 -13.82 -13.63
C THR A 66 6.50 -14.13 -12.25
N ILE A 67 5.70 -14.00 -11.19
CA ILE A 67 6.14 -14.17 -9.80
C ILE A 67 5.78 -15.57 -9.31
N SER A 68 6.77 -16.27 -8.73
CA SER A 68 6.57 -17.58 -8.09
C SER A 68 5.43 -17.53 -7.06
N MET A 69 4.60 -18.59 -6.98
CA MET A 69 3.46 -18.63 -6.07
C MET A 69 3.83 -18.32 -4.61
N ARG A 70 4.98 -18.83 -4.13
CA ARG A 70 5.49 -18.58 -2.76
C ARG A 70 5.75 -17.10 -2.44
N ARG A 71 5.94 -16.26 -3.45
CA ARG A 71 6.27 -14.82 -3.30
C ARG A 71 5.17 -13.87 -3.79
N ARG A 72 4.07 -14.39 -4.36
CA ARG A 72 2.94 -13.56 -4.83
C ARG A 72 2.32 -12.73 -3.73
N GLU A 73 2.23 -13.27 -2.51
CA GLU A 73 1.70 -12.48 -1.39
C GLU A 73 2.55 -11.26 -1.10
N ALA A 74 3.88 -11.39 -1.09
CA ALA A 74 4.79 -10.26 -0.92
C ALA A 74 4.63 -9.25 -2.06
N TYR A 75 4.48 -9.71 -3.30
CA TYR A 75 4.20 -8.84 -4.45
C TYR A 75 2.93 -8.01 -4.23
N TYR A 76 1.80 -8.64 -3.87
CA TYR A 76 0.55 -7.93 -3.63
C TYR A 76 0.61 -7.01 -2.39
N ARG A 77 1.27 -7.44 -1.31
CA ARG A 77 1.49 -6.60 -0.12
C ARG A 77 2.30 -5.35 -0.48
N GLY A 78 3.36 -5.51 -1.28
CA GLY A 78 4.19 -4.40 -1.75
C GLY A 78 3.37 -3.35 -2.51
N TYR A 79 2.59 -3.79 -3.50
CA TYR A 79 1.72 -2.87 -4.25
C TYR A 79 0.64 -2.22 -3.37
N LYS A 80 0.02 -2.96 -2.44
CA LYS A 80 -0.96 -2.38 -1.51
C LYS A 80 -0.34 -1.29 -0.64
N ARG A 81 0.88 -1.50 -0.13
CA ARG A 81 1.59 -0.52 0.71
C ARG A 81 1.94 0.74 -0.09
N ILE A 82 2.46 0.58 -1.31
CA ILE A 82 2.78 1.71 -2.18
C ILE A 82 1.52 2.48 -2.59
N ALA A 83 0.45 1.77 -2.96
CA ALA A 83 -0.81 2.40 -3.32
C ALA A 83 -1.43 3.16 -2.14
N PHE A 84 -1.38 2.58 -0.94
CA PHE A 84 -1.85 3.24 0.28
C PHE A 84 -1.02 4.48 0.63
N GLY A 85 0.32 4.37 0.57
CA GLY A 85 1.21 5.53 0.73
C GLY A 85 0.96 6.63 -0.31
N GLY A 86 0.71 6.23 -1.56
CA GLY A 86 0.31 7.14 -2.65
C GLY A 86 -1.01 7.86 -2.38
N ALA A 87 -2.03 7.15 -1.91
CA ALA A 87 -3.31 7.73 -1.56
C ALA A 87 -3.18 8.75 -0.41
N LEU A 88 -2.40 8.43 0.63
CA LEU A 88 -2.11 9.36 1.72
C LEU A 88 -1.34 10.60 1.24
N ASN A 89 -0.37 10.41 0.35
CA ASN A 89 0.39 11.52 -0.21
C ASN A 89 -0.49 12.45 -1.06
N LEU A 90 -1.40 11.89 -1.87
CA LEU A 90 -2.40 12.68 -2.60
C LEU A 90 -3.32 13.46 -1.66
N LEU A 91 -3.84 12.83 -0.61
CA LEU A 91 -4.64 13.51 0.41
C LEU A 91 -3.86 14.63 1.10
N MET A 92 -2.58 14.40 1.37
CA MET A 92 -1.69 15.39 1.94
C MET A 92 -1.49 16.59 1.02
N LEU A 93 -1.23 16.35 -0.27
CA LEU A 93 -1.12 17.40 -1.27
C LEU A 93 -2.39 18.22 -1.34
N VAL A 94 -3.57 17.58 -1.39
CA VAL A 94 -4.86 18.28 -1.36
C VAL A 94 -5.00 19.10 -0.07
N HIS A 95 -4.65 18.55 1.09
CA HIS A 95 -4.79 19.25 2.37
C HIS A 95 -3.89 20.49 2.51
N TYR A 96 -2.63 20.44 2.06
CA TYR A 96 -1.71 21.58 2.16
C TYR A 96 -1.76 22.55 0.96
N SER A 97 -2.47 22.19 -0.13
CA SER A 97 -2.65 23.05 -1.30
C SER A 97 -3.94 23.87 -1.27
N MET A 98 -4.86 23.54 -0.36
CA MET A 98 -6.02 24.37 0.02
C MET A 98 -5.61 25.40 1.07
#